data_AF-A0A5T2WQ24-F1
#
_entry.id   AF-A0A5T2WQ24-F1
#
_cell.length_a   1.000
_cell.length_b   1.000
_cell.length_c   1.000
_cell.angle_alpha   90.00
_cell.angle_beta   90.00
_cell.angle_gamma   90.00
#
_symmetry.space_group_name_H-M   'P 1'
#
loop_
_entity.id
_entity.type
_entity.pdbx_description
1 polymer ?
#
loop_
_entity_poly.entity_id
_entity_poly.type
_entity_poly.pdbx_seq_one_letter_code
_entity_poly.pdbx_strand_id
1 'polypeptide(L)' 'KTYADEALAWMKLAGLVKSVTCTASRVAHDRLQLSVSLVLPDGARRPMVFEAHLEGV' A
#
# COMPACT_ATOMS: atom_id res chain seq x y z
N LYS A 1 -10.34 -8.19 -4.82
CA LYS A 1 -10.38 -6.85 -4.20
C LYS A 1 -9.80 -7.00 -2.81
N THR A 2 -8.86 -6.14 -2.45
CA THR A 2 -7.73 -6.49 -1.59
C THR A 2 -7.90 -5.91 -0.19
N TYR A 3 -7.58 -6.69 0.86
CA TYR A 3 -7.58 -6.27 2.26
C TYR A 3 -6.84 -4.94 2.51
N ALA A 4 -5.77 -4.68 1.75
CA ALA A 4 -5.03 -3.43 1.83
C ALA A 4 -5.85 -2.20 1.40
N ASP A 5 -6.71 -2.32 0.40
CA ASP A 5 -7.56 -1.20 -0.04
C ASP A 5 -8.60 -0.86 1.03
N GLU A 6 -9.17 -1.88 1.68
CA GLU A 6 -10.12 -1.73 2.78
C GLU A 6 -9.46 -1.12 4.02
N ALA A 7 -8.30 -1.65 4.41
CA ALA A 7 -7.53 -1.17 5.55
C ALA A 7 -7.05 0.29 5.39
N LEU A 8 -6.90 0.78 4.15
CA LEU A 8 -6.45 2.14 3.86
C LEU A 8 -7.59 3.11 3.49
N ALA A 9 -8.81 2.61 3.30
CA ALA A 9 -9.96 3.41 2.88
C ALA A 9 -10.28 4.55 3.86
N TRP A 10 -10.10 4.32 5.16
CA TRP A 10 -10.38 5.31 6.21
C TRP A 10 -9.54 6.58 6.06
N MET A 11 -8.31 6.49 5.52
CA MET A 11 -7.41 7.65 5.38
C MET A 11 -8.00 8.70 4.44
N LYS A 12 -8.71 8.25 3.40
CA LYS A 12 -9.41 9.13 2.47
C LYS A 12 -10.61 9.78 3.16
N LEU A 13 -11.38 9.01 3.93
CA LEU A 13 -12.55 9.51 4.67
C LEU A 13 -12.15 10.53 5.75
N ALA A 14 -10.99 10.33 6.38
CA ALA A 14 -10.43 11.25 7.37
C ALA A 14 -9.76 12.50 6.74
N GLY A 15 -9.73 12.62 5.40
CA GLY A 15 -9.11 13.75 4.70
C GLY A 15 -7.58 13.78 4.75
N LEU A 16 -6.93 12.70 5.18
CA LEU A 16 -5.46 12.61 5.30
C LEU A 16 -4.78 12.42 3.94
N VAL A 17 -5.49 11.84 2.98
CA VAL A 17 -5.00 11.57 1.62
C VAL A 17 -6.10 11.81 0.58
N LYS A 18 -5.72 12.24 -0.62
CA LYS A 18 -6.61 12.30 -1.80
C LYS A 18 -6.81 10.93 -2.42
N SER A 19 -5.74 10.15 -2.52
CA SER A 19 -5.76 8.80 -3.08
C SER A 19 -4.66 7.94 -2.49
N VAL A 20 -4.94 6.64 -2.51
CA VAL A 20 -4.01 5.58 -2.15
C VAL A 20 -3.94 4.60 -3.32
N THR A 21 -2.74 4.21 -3.70
CA THR A 21 -2.52 3.09 -4.61
C THR A 21 -1.67 2.06 -3.88
N CYS A 22 -2.16 0.83 -3.80
CA CYS A 22 -1.44 -0.30 -3.23
C CYS A 22 -1.26 -1.36 -4.31
N THR A 23 -0.03 -1.81 -4.52
CA THR A 23 0.28 -2.91 -5.42
C THR A 23 1.12 -3.94 -4.69
N ALA A 24 0.74 -5.20 -4.82
CA ALA A 24 1.52 -6.33 -4.34
C ALA A 24 2.19 -7.02 -5.53
N SER A 25 3.48 -7.27 -5.43
CA SER A 25 4.25 -8.01 -6.41
C SER A 25 5.11 -9.06 -5.72
N ARG A 26 5.11 -10.29 -6.24
CA ARG A 26 6.07 -11.33 -5.81
C ARG A 26 7.43 -11.01 -6.44
N VAL A 27 8.42 -10.71 -5.61
CA VAL A 27 9.79 -10.31 -6.05
C VAL A 27 10.80 -11.45 -5.95
N ALA A 28 10.50 -12.48 -5.17
CA ALA A 28 11.20 -13.77 -5.17
C ALA A 28 10.21 -14.89 -4.84
N HIS A 29 10.64 -16.15 -4.90
CA HIS A 29 9.78 -17.30 -4.62
C HIS A 29 9.06 -17.18 -3.26
N ASP A 30 9.80 -16.71 -2.26
CA ASP A 30 9.41 -16.54 -0.87
C ASP A 30 9.22 -15.07 -0.48
N ARG A 31 9.32 -14.10 -1.40
CA ARG A 31 9.22 -12.67 -1.05
C ARG A 31 8.10 -11.94 -1.77
N LEU A 32 7.32 -11.20 -0.99
CA LEU A 32 6.35 -10.23 -1.48
C LEU A 32 6.83 -8.82 -1.20
N GLN A 33 6.67 -7.95 -2.19
CA GLN A 33 6.83 -6.52 -2.04
C GLN A 33 5.45 -5.87 -2.17
N LEU A 34 5.11 -5.04 -1.19
CA LEU A 34 3.96 -4.14 -1.21
C LEU A 34 4.47 -2.73 -1.48
N SER A 35 4.05 -2.17 -2.60
CA SER A 35 4.32 -0.76 -2.95
C SER A 35 3.06 0.05 -2.70
N VAL A 36 3.17 1.03 -1.81
CA VAL A 36 2.07 1.93 -1.44
C VAL A 36 2.45 3.34 -1.87
N SER A 37 1.57 4.02 -2.60
CA SER A 37 1.74 5.42 -2.96
C SER A 37 0.57 6.22 -2.44
N LEU A 38 0.88 7.24 -1.62
CA LEU A 38 -0.10 8.17 -1.09
C LEU A 38 -0.01 9.50 -1.84
N VAL A 39 -1.15 10.07 -2.21
CA VAL A 39 -1.25 11.46 -2.66
C VAL A 39 -1.88 12.26 -1.52
N LEU A 40 -1.12 13.19 -0.97
CA LEU A 40 -1.55 14.07 0.13
C LEU A 40 -2.50 15.18 -0.37
N PRO A 41 -3.20 15.89 0.53
CA PRO A 41 -4.12 16.96 0.15
C PRO A 41 -3.45 18.09 -0.65
N ASP A 42 -2.19 18.41 -0.33
CA ASP A 42 -1.33 19.37 -1.04
C ASP A 42 -0.85 18.88 -2.41
N GLY A 43 -1.16 17.62 -2.78
CA GLY A 43 -0.73 16.99 -4.02
C GLY A 43 0.63 16.31 -3.94
N ALA A 44 1.35 16.43 -2.81
CA ALA A 44 2.61 15.75 -2.61
C ALA A 44 2.42 14.23 -2.63
N ARG A 45 3.36 13.52 -3.26
CA ARG A 45 3.37 12.07 -3.31
C ARG A 45 4.35 11.49 -2.31
N ARG A 46 3.90 10.48 -1.56
CA ARG A 46 4.75 9.71 -0.64
C ARG A 46 4.73 8.24 -1.02
N PRO A 47 5.78 7.74 -1.72
CA PRO A 47 5.94 6.32 -1.96
C PRO A 47 6.49 5.62 -0.72
N MET A 48 6.00 4.40 -0.48
CA MET A 48 6.42 3.52 0.62
C MET A 48 6.53 2.10 0.06
N VAL A 49 7.54 1.36 0.51
CA VAL A 49 7.75 -0.03 0.11
C VAL A 49 7.88 -0.87 1.37
N PHE A 50 7.13 -1.98 1.42
CA PHE A 50 7.19 -2.96 2.48
C PHE A 50 7.54 -4.31 1.87
N GLU A 51 8.46 -5.04 2.50
CA GLU A 51 8.82 -6.39 2.10
C GLU A 51 8.33 -7.37 3.17
N ALA A 52 7.78 -8.50 2.71
CA ALA A 52 7.37 -9.60 3.56
C ALA A 52 8.00 -10.89 3.05
N HIS A 53 8.52 -11.68 3.99
CA HIS A 53 8.99 -13.02 3.74
C HIS A 53 7.83 -13.99 3.99
N LEU A 54 7.58 -14.86 3.02
CA LEU A 54 6.58 -15.92 3.08
C LEU A 54 7.24 -17.14 3.71
N GLU A 55 7.22 -17.20 5.03
CA GLU A 55 7.49 -18.45 5.73
C GLU A 55 6.24 -19.32 5.58
N GLY A 56 6.38 -20.44 4.86
CA GLY A 56 5.28 -21.34 4.54
C GLY A 56 4.46 -21.68 5.78
N VAL A 57 3.13 -21.55 5.67
CA VAL A 57 2.16 -21.87 6.72
C VAL A 57 2.09 -23.38 6.95
#